data_AF-A0A075R4Z9-F1
#
_entry.id   AF-A0A075R4Z9-F1
#
_cell.length_a   1.000
_cell.length_b   1.000
_cell.length_c   1.000
_cell.angle_alpha   90.00
_cell.angle_beta   90.00
_cell.angle_gamma   90.00
#
_symmetry.space_group_name_H-M   'P 1'
#
loop_
_entity.id
_entity.type
_entity.pdbx_description
1 polymer ?
#
loop_
_entity_poly.entity_id
_entity_poly.type
_entity_poly.pdbx_seq_one_letter_code
_entity_poly.pdbx_strand_id
1 'polypeptide(L)' 'MKSILFKYMSKFTSLSEEEQKAIAEDILIEEYKKGTVLLRQGDVPTKCYFVLQGCVRQYTDHFRNAV' A
#
# COMPACT_ATOMS: atom_id res chain seq x y z
N MET A 1 -9.16 -10.84 2.44
CA MET A 1 -8.15 -9.99 1.77
C MET A 1 -7.08 -10.77 0.99
N LYS A 2 -6.48 -11.85 1.54
CA LYS A 2 -5.42 -12.64 0.84
C LYS A 2 -5.79 -13.11 -0.57
N SER A 3 -7.04 -13.49 -0.81
CA SER A 3 -7.51 -13.90 -2.16
C SER A 3 -7.38 -12.80 -3.22
N ILE A 4 -7.51 -11.52 -2.85
CA ILE A 4 -7.32 -10.39 -3.77
C ILE A 4 -5.85 -10.27 -4.12
N LEU A 5 -4.96 -10.38 -3.13
CA LEU A 5 -3.51 -10.37 -3.34
C LEU A 5 -3.07 -11.50 -4.28
N PHE A 6 -3.54 -12.74 -4.07
CA PHE A 6 -3.25 -13.85 -4.99
C PHE A 6 -3.69 -13.53 -6.42
N LYS A 7 -4.90 -13.00 -6.62
CA LYS A 7 -5.37 -12.58 -7.95
C LYS A 7 -4.47 -11.54 -8.61
N TYR A 8 -3.93 -10.58 -7.84
CA TYR A 8 -2.97 -9.61 -8.36
C TYR A 8 -1.66 -10.29 -8.77
N MET A 9 -1.08 -11.14 -7.91
CA MET A 9 0.16 -11.83 -8.22
C MET A 9 0.01 -12.71 -9.46
N SER A 10 -1.01 -13.56 -9.52
CA SER A 10 -1.23 -14.42 -10.69
C SER A 10 -1.48 -13.66 -11.99
N LYS A 11 -1.99 -12.42 -11.91
CA LYS A 11 -2.28 -11.60 -13.10
C LYS A 11 -1.09 -10.75 -13.56
N PHE A 12 -0.26 -10.28 -12.62
CA PHE A 12 0.73 -9.23 -12.88
C PHE A 12 2.18 -9.66 -12.64
N THR A 13 2.42 -10.88 -12.18
CA THR A 13 3.76 -11.42 -11.97
C THR A 13 3.88 -12.82 -12.58
N SER A 14 5.12 -13.32 -12.67
CA SER A 14 5.43 -14.68 -13.14
C SER A 14 5.78 -15.62 -11.98
N LEU A 15 5.32 -15.31 -10.77
CA LEU A 15 5.67 -16.06 -9.56
C LEU A 15 5.01 -17.44 -9.54
N SER A 16 5.73 -18.46 -9.08
CA SER A 16 5.18 -19.79 -8.84
C SER A 16 4.15 -19.78 -7.70
N GLU A 17 3.37 -20.85 -7.57
CA GLU A 17 2.42 -20.95 -6.45
C GLU A 17 3.11 -20.93 -5.08
N GLU A 18 4.29 -21.55 -4.99
CA GLU A 18 5.11 -21.58 -3.79
C GLU A 18 5.62 -20.18 -3.42
N GLU A 19 6.14 -19.43 -4.41
CA GLU A 19 6.61 -18.06 -4.20
C GLU A 19 5.46 -17.12 -3.80
N GLN A 20 4.29 -17.28 -4.43
CA GLN A 20 3.08 -16.54 -4.08
C GLN A 20 2.64 -16.82 -2.64
N LYS A 21 2.70 -18.08 -2.20
CA LYS A 21 2.36 -18.46 -0.81
C LYS A 21 3.33 -17.85 0.18
N ALA A 22 4.64 -17.95 -0.06
CA ALA A 22 5.66 -17.37 0.81
C ALA A 22 5.45 -15.85 1.00
N ILE A 23 5.22 -15.12 -0.10
CA ILE A 23 4.92 -13.67 -0.03
C ILE A 23 3.64 -13.40 0.76
N ALA A 24 2.58 -14.19 0.53
CA ALA A 24 1.30 -14.02 1.21
C ALA A 24 1.33 -14.36 2.71
N GLU A 25 2.35 -15.08 3.17
CA GLU A 25 2.60 -15.38 4.58
C GLU A 25 3.35 -14.23 5.27
N ASP A 26 4.34 -13.64 4.60
CA ASP A 26 5.18 -12.57 5.16
C ASP A 26 4.55 -11.18 5.05
N ILE A 27 3.70 -10.94 4.05
CA ILE A 27 3.13 -9.61 3.82
C ILE A 27 2.08 -9.26 4.88
N LEU A 28 2.23 -8.06 5.45
CA LEU A 28 1.26 -7.52 6.39
C LEU A 28 0.08 -6.89 5.64
N ILE A 29 -1.12 -7.45 5.81
CA ILE A 29 -2.36 -6.91 5.25
C ILE A 29 -3.14 -6.20 6.36
N GLU A 30 -3.30 -4.88 6.22
CA GLU A 30 -4.02 -4.04 7.18
C GLU A 30 -5.22 -3.35 6.51
N GLU A 31 -6.26 -3.09 7.30
CA GLU A 31 -7.44 -2.34 6.88
C GLU A 31 -7.48 -0.97 7.56
N TYR A 32 -7.78 0.07 6.78
CA TYR A 32 -7.82 1.45 7.25
C TYR A 32 -9.19 2.07 6.97
N LYS A 33 -9.76 2.75 7.98
CA LYS A 33 -11.02 3.50 7.82
C LYS A 33 -10.80 4.74 6.95
N LYS A 34 -11.86 5.19 6.26
CA LYS A 34 -11.84 6.44 5.49
C LYS A 34 -11.37 7.61 6.37
N GLY A 35 -10.45 8.42 5.85
CA GLY A 35 -9.87 9.57 6.56
C GLY A 35 -8.65 9.24 7.41
N THR A 36 -8.23 7.97 7.48
CA THR A 36 -6.96 7.61 8.13
C THR A 36 -5.78 8.23 7.39
N VAL A 37 -4.89 8.90 8.14
CA VAL A 37 -3.64 9.45 7.61
C VAL A 37 -2.55 8.39 7.72
N LEU A 38 -2.04 7.91 6.58
CA LEU A 38 -1.00 6.86 6.51
C LEU A 38 0.42 7.39 6.68
N LEU A 39 0.66 8.64 6.28
CA LEU A 39 1.95 9.33 6.36
C LEU A 39 1.70 10.84 6.39
N ARG A 40 2.38 11.59 7.26
CA ARG A 40 2.34 13.05 7.31
C ARG A 40 3.61 13.64 6.71
N GLN A 41 3.50 14.88 6.22
CA GLN A 41 4.67 15.64 5.81
C GLN A 41 5.62 15.82 7.00
N GLY A 42 6.90 15.52 6.80
CA GLY A 42 7.92 15.53 7.85
C GLY A 42 8.16 14.16 8.51
N ASP A 43 7.27 13.19 8.32
CA ASP A 43 7.50 11.82 8.80
C ASP A 43 8.62 11.14 7.99
N VAL A 44 9.47 10.37 8.67
CA VAL A 44 10.42 9.47 8.00
C VAL A 44 9.65 8.24 7.49
N PRO A 45 9.62 7.96 6.18
CA PRO A 45 8.87 6.84 5.64
C PRO A 45 9.55 5.52 6.00
N THR A 46 8.86 4.67 6.78
CA THR A 46 9.34 3.34 7.19
C THR A 46 8.52 2.19 6.60
N LYS A 47 7.43 2.50 5.89
CA LYS A 47 6.49 1.54 5.31
C LYS A 47 6.29 1.81 3.83
N CYS A 48 6.14 0.75 3.06
CA CYS A 48 5.69 0.77 1.67
C CYS A 48 4.28 0.18 1.60
N TYR A 49 3.36 0.86 0.91
CA TYR A 49 1.96 0.47 0.84
C TYR A 49 1.59 0.02 -0.57
N PHE A 50 0.84 -1.09 -0.66
CA PHE A 50 0.19 -1.55 -1.88
C PHE A 50 -1.32 -1.56 -1.66
N VAL A 51 -2.07 -0.82 -2.49
CA VAL A 51 -3.53 -0.68 -2.32
C VAL A 51 -4.24 -1.86 -2.97
N LEU A 52 -4.64 -2.84 -2.15
CA LEU A 52 -5.43 -4.00 -2.62
C LEU A 52 -6.88 -3.64 -2.94
N GLN A 53 -7.50 -2.78 -2.14
CA GLN A 53 -8.88 -2.34 -2.30
C GLN A 53 -9.08 -0.98 -1.61
N GLY A 54 -9.85 -0.09 -2.24
CA GLY A 54 -10.16 1.24 -1.74
C GLY A 54 -9.53 2.35 -2.58
N CYS A 55 -9.37 3.53 -1.99
CA CYS A 55 -8.78 4.68 -2.65
C CYS A 55 -7.92 5.46 -1.65
N VAL A 56 -6.71 5.83 -2.07
CA VAL A 56 -5.80 6.69 -1.31
C VAL A 56 -5.61 8.00 -2.07
N ARG A 57 -5.43 9.09 -1.33
CA ARG A 57 -5.09 10.39 -1.89
C ARG A 57 -3.79 10.86 -1.27
N GLN A 58 -2.84 11.23 -2.12
CA GLN A 58 -1.65 11.96 -1.71
C GLN A 58 -1.84 13.45 -2.05
N TYR A 59 -1.38 14.32 -1.17
CA TYR A 59 -1.33 15.76 -1.39
C TYR A 59 -0.10 16.32 -0.69
N THR A 60 0.41 17.43 -1.22
CA THR A 60 1.51 18.20 -0.61
C THR A 60 1.00 19.58 -0.32
N ASP A 61 1.34 20.12 0.85
CA ASP A 61 1.07 21.54 1.10
C ASP A 61 2.14 22.38 0.41
N HIS A 62 1.71 23.31 -0.43
CA HIS A 62 2.60 24.26 -1.07
C HIS A 62 2.56 25.55 -0.26
N PHE A 63 3.53 25.73 0.63
CA PHE A 63 3.79 27.05 1.22
C PHE A 63 4.24 27.99 0.09
N ARG A 64 3.34 28.84 -0.38
CA ARG A 64 3.74 30.03 -1.14
C ARG A 64 4.47 30.94 -0.15
N ASN A 65 5.78 31.07 -0.32
CA ASN A 65 6.52 32.16 0.31
C ASN A 65 5.87 33.47 -0.15
N ALA A 66 5.14 34.12 0.75
CA ALA A 66 4.79 35.52 0.59
C ALA A 66 6.07 36.32 0.82
N VAL A 67 6.72 36.70 -0.28
CA VAL A 67 7.71 37.79 -0.32
C VAL A 67 7.23 38.80 -1.34
#